data_AF-A0A852MFA8-F1
#
_entry.id   AF-A0A852MFA8-F1
#
_cell.length_a   1.000
_cell.length_b   1.000
_cell.length_c   1.000
_cell.angle_alpha   90.00
_cell.angle_beta   90.00
_cell.angle_gamma   90.00
#
_symmetry.space_group_name_H-M   'P 1'
#
loop_
_entity.id
_entity.type
_entity.pdbx_description
1 polymer ?
#
loop_
_entity_poly.entity_id
_entity_poly.type
_entity_poly.pdbx_seq_one_letter_code
_entity_poly.pdbx_strand_id
1 'polypeptide(L)'
;RQFVEEAAVDFARQHPDVVLYVSPCDVPAPVLVAEYLNGTVREELIASKTSEEILQLATKLANQSGLDIIRIRKPFHTDNPSIQGQWHPLTNKPSALTVRGPRLQPQ
;
A
#
# COMPACT_ATOMS: atom_id res chain seq x y z
N ARG A 1 -6.80 27.26 -8.29
CA ARG A 1 -7.64 27.64 -9.44
C ARG A 1 -7.06 27.14 -10.75
N GLN A 2 -5.83 27.55 -11.11
CA GLN A 2 -5.15 27.14 -12.34
C GLN A 2 -5.22 25.62 -12.65
N PHE A 3 -5.00 24.76 -11.64
CA PHE A 3 -5.17 23.30 -11.79
C PHE A 3 -6.52 22.88 -12.37
N VAL A 4 -7.62 23.48 -11.90
CA VAL A 4 -8.98 23.16 -12.36
C VAL A 4 -9.19 23.58 -13.81
N GLU A 5 -8.59 24.70 -14.21
CA GLU A 5 -8.75 25.28 -15.55
C GLU A 5 -7.89 24.55 -16.59
N GLU A 6 -6.68 24.13 -16.22
CA GLU A 6 -5.67 23.65 -17.18
C GLU A 6 -5.41 22.14 -17.11
N ALA A 7 -5.50 21.52 -15.93
CA ALA A 7 -4.98 20.16 -15.73
C ALA A 7 -6.05 19.15 -15.27
N ALA A 8 -7.11 19.57 -14.58
CA ALA A 8 -8.09 18.68 -13.97
C ALA A 8 -8.82 17.77 -14.98
N VAL A 9 -9.16 18.32 -16.15
CA VAL A 9 -9.83 17.55 -17.21
C VAL A 9 -8.90 16.48 -17.79
N ASP A 10 -7.65 16.82 -18.04
CA ASP A 10 -6.67 15.88 -18.56
C ASP A 10 -6.28 14.82 -17.52
N PHE A 11 -6.20 15.20 -16.25
CA PHE A 11 -6.07 14.26 -15.14
C PHE A 11 -7.22 13.24 -15.13
N ALA A 12 -8.47 13.69 -15.23
CA ALA A 12 -9.63 12.79 -15.26
C ALA A 12 -9.65 11.88 -16.50
N ARG A 13 -9.15 12.35 -17.65
CA ARG A 13 -8.99 11.51 -18.85
C ARG A 13 -7.92 10.44 -18.68
N GLN A 14 -6.83 10.74 -17.97
CA GLN A 14 -5.74 9.80 -17.70
C GLN A 14 -6.10 8.78 -16.61
N HIS A 15 -6.99 9.15 -15.69
CA HIS A 15 -7.46 8.32 -14.59
C HIS A 15 -8.97 8.06 -14.68
N PRO A 16 -9.44 7.22 -15.63
CA PRO A 16 -10.86 6.91 -15.78
C PRO A 16 -11.45 6.11 -14.60
N ASP A 17 -10.59 5.58 -13.74
CA ASP A 17 -10.89 4.89 -12.49
C ASP A 17 -11.18 5.85 -11.31
N VAL A 18 -10.91 7.15 -11.48
CA VAL A 18 -11.09 8.17 -10.45
C VAL A 18 -12.20 9.14 -10.85
N VAL A 19 -13.07 9.46 -9.90
CA VAL A 19 -14.07 10.54 -10.06
C VAL A 19 -13.56 11.79 -9.34
N LEU A 20 -13.40 12.89 -10.09
CA LEU A 20 -12.96 14.18 -9.56
C LEU A 20 -14.15 15.13 -9.39
N TYR A 21 -14.47 15.49 -8.15
CA TYR A 21 -15.42 16.54 -7.83
C TYR A 21 -14.71 17.85 -7.50
N VAL A 22 -15.25 18.96 -8.01
CA VAL A 22 -14.77 20.31 -7.69
C VAL A 22 -15.90 21.06 -7.01
N SER A 23 -15.70 21.40 -5.73
CA SER A 23 -16.61 22.25 -4.96
C SER A 23 -15.96 23.63 -4.75
N PRO A 24 -16.39 24.67 -5.49
CA PRO A 24 -15.95 26.03 -5.23
C PRO A 24 -16.49 26.49 -3.87
N CYS A 25 -15.60 26.80 -2.94
CA CYS A 25 -15.94 27.30 -1.62
C CYS A 25 -15.06 28.50 -1.28
N ASP A 26 -15.64 29.52 -0.63
CA ASP A 26 -14.88 30.64 -0.05
C ASP A 26 -14.25 30.21 1.27
N VAL A 27 -13.17 29.43 1.16
CA VAL A 27 -12.37 28.97 2.29
C VAL A 27 -10.95 29.50 2.19
N PRO A 28 -10.32 29.89 3.32
CA PRO A 28 -8.96 30.42 3.30
C PRO A 28 -7.90 29.36 2.94
N ALA A 29 -8.23 28.07 3.11
CA ALA A 29 -7.32 26.95 2.95
C ALA A 29 -7.98 25.87 2.07
N PRO A 30 -7.67 25.82 0.75
CA PRO A 30 -8.19 24.77 -0.12
C PRO A 30 -7.56 23.42 0.24
N VAL A 31 -8.39 22.37 0.20
CA VAL A 31 -8.01 21.00 0.50
C VAL A 31 -8.29 20.07 -0.68
N LEU A 32 -7.45 19.05 -0.84
CA LEU A 32 -7.70 17.93 -1.72
C LEU A 32 -8.06 16.72 -0.86
N VAL A 33 -9.24 16.16 -1.09
CA VAL A 33 -9.75 15.00 -0.34
C VAL A 33 -9.76 13.79 -1.27
N ALA A 34 -9.07 12.73 -0.88
CA ALA A 34 -9.04 11.45 -1.58
C ALA A 34 -9.74 10.38 -0.73
N GLU A 35 -10.83 9.83 -1.27
CA GLU A 35 -11.57 8.72 -0.69
C GLU A 35 -11.21 7.42 -1.42
N TYR A 36 -10.90 6.38 -0.66
CA TYR A 36 -10.45 5.10 -1.21
C TYR A 36 -11.51 4.02 -1.00
N LEU A 37 -11.45 2.95 -1.82
CA LEU A 37 -12.42 1.84 -1.76
C LEU A 37 -12.48 1.12 -0.41
N ASN A 38 -11.38 1.15 0.35
CA ASN A 38 -11.32 0.58 1.70
C ASN A 38 -11.94 1.48 2.78
N GLY A 39 -12.48 2.64 2.41
CA GLY A 39 -13.09 3.61 3.32
C GLY A 39 -12.10 4.60 3.95
N THR A 40 -10.80 4.48 3.67
CA THR A 40 -9.83 5.47 4.12
C THR A 40 -10.10 6.80 3.41
N VAL A 41 -9.99 7.90 4.16
CA VAL A 41 -10.08 9.26 3.63
C VAL A 41 -8.76 9.96 3.92
N ARG A 42 -8.21 10.64 2.92
CA ARG A 42 -7.00 11.46 3.08
C ARG A 42 -7.25 12.88 2.64
N GLU A 43 -7.01 13.79 3.57
CA GLU A 43 -7.07 15.22 3.34
C GLU A 43 -5.66 15.78 3.24
N GLU A 44 -5.38 16.50 2.16
CA GLU A 44 -4.10 17.16 1.93
C GLU A 44 -4.34 18.65 1.71
N LEU A 45 -3.67 19.49 2.49
CA LEU A 45 -3.69 20.93 2.31
C LEU A 45 -2.97 21.30 1.01
N ILE A 46 -3.63 22.06 0.14
CA ILE A 46 -3.08 22.53 -1.14
C ILE A 46 -2.93 24.06 -1.21
N ALA A 47 -3.01 24.73 -0.06
CA ALA A 47 -2.72 26.15 0.06
C ALA A 47 -1.30 26.46 -0.46
N SER A 48 -1.19 27.52 -1.27
CA SER A 48 0.08 28.01 -1.84
C SER A 48 0.84 27.00 -2.70
N LYS A 49 0.19 25.95 -3.22
CA LYS A 49 0.77 25.03 -4.19
C LYS A 49 0.51 25.49 -5.62
N THR A 50 1.50 25.26 -6.49
CA THR A 50 1.38 25.46 -7.93
C THR A 50 0.48 24.40 -8.57
N SER A 51 0.03 24.66 -9.80
CA SER A 51 -0.79 23.70 -10.57
C SER A 51 -0.08 22.35 -10.74
N GLU A 52 1.24 22.38 -11.01
CA GLU A 52 2.05 21.18 -11.20
C GLU A 52 2.22 20.38 -9.91
N GLU A 53 2.47 21.04 -8.77
CA GLU A 53 2.56 20.37 -7.46
C GLU A 53 1.23 19.72 -7.06
N ILE A 54 0.10 20.38 -7.37
CA ILE A 54 -1.24 19.81 -7.14
C ILE A 54 -1.46 18.59 -8.04
N LEU A 55 -1.04 18.65 -9.31
CA LEU A 55 -1.13 17.52 -10.22
C LEU A 55 -0.30 16.33 -9.72
N GLN A 56 0.96 16.56 -9.34
CA GLN A 56 1.82 15.52 -8.77
C GLN A 56 1.23 14.91 -7.49
N LEU A 57 0.63 15.74 -6.64
CA LEU A 57 -0.07 15.29 -5.44
C LEU A 57 -1.30 14.44 -5.76
N ALA A 58 -2.15 14.89 -6.69
CA ALA A 58 -3.35 14.16 -7.11
C ALA A 58 -2.97 12.80 -7.74
N THR A 59 -1.97 12.77 -8.62
CA THR A 59 -1.43 11.54 -9.19
C THR A 59 -0.83 10.62 -8.13
N LYS A 60 -0.10 11.15 -7.14
CA LYS A 60 0.38 10.37 -6.00
C LYS A 60 -0.77 9.72 -5.23
N LEU A 61 -1.85 10.46 -4.96
CA LEU A 61 -3.02 9.94 -4.25
C LEU A 61 -3.76 8.88 -5.07
N ALA A 62 -3.96 9.11 -6.37
CA ALA A 62 -4.58 8.14 -7.28
C ALA A 62 -3.80 6.81 -7.33
N ASN A 63 -2.46 6.87 -7.26
CA ASN A 63 -1.61 5.68 -7.28
C ASN A 63 -1.48 4.97 -5.92
N GLN A 64 -2.06 5.50 -4.84
CA GLN A 64 -2.04 4.88 -3.51
C GLN A 64 -3.23 3.94 -3.30
N SER A 65 -3.06 2.96 -2.41
CA SER A 65 -4.08 1.95 -2.12
C SER A 65 -5.07 2.35 -1.01
N GLY A 66 -4.85 3.49 -0.34
CA GLY A 66 -5.61 3.87 0.86
C GLY A 66 -5.15 3.17 2.14
N LEU A 67 -4.09 2.35 2.11
CA LEU A 67 -3.49 1.80 3.33
C LEU A 67 -2.74 2.88 4.12
N ASP A 68 -2.76 2.78 5.45
CA ASP A 68 -2.10 3.74 6.34
C ASP A 68 -0.61 3.91 6.04
N ILE A 69 -0.15 5.17 6.00
CA ILE A 69 1.29 5.48 5.93
C ILE A 69 1.85 5.32 7.35
N ILE A 70 2.21 4.08 7.65
CA ILE A 70 2.89 3.69 8.88
C ILE A 70 4.11 2.85 8.53
N ARG A 71 4.93 2.55 9.55
CA ARG A 71 6.14 1.75 9.35
C ARG A 71 5.80 0.34 8.84
N ILE A 72 6.16 0.05 7.59
CA ILE A 72 6.13 -1.29 7.02
C ILE A 72 7.24 -2.12 7.65
N ARG A 73 6.89 -3.27 8.26
CA ARG A 73 7.86 -4.12 8.97
C ARG A 73 8.70 -4.98 8.02
N LYS A 74 8.07 -5.51 6.97
CA LYS A 74 8.71 -6.36 5.95
C LYS A 74 8.29 -5.84 4.58
N PRO A 75 9.23 -5.57 3.66
CA PRO A 75 8.90 -5.07 2.32
C PRO A 75 8.44 -6.19 1.37
N PHE A 76 8.09 -7.36 1.91
CA PHE A 76 7.58 -8.50 1.17
C PHE A 76 6.50 -9.20 1.99
N HIS A 77 5.56 -9.81 1.30
CA HIS A 77 4.51 -10.65 1.86
C HIS A 77 4.31 -11.86 0.95
N THR A 78 4.08 -13.03 1.55
CA THR A 78 3.71 -14.26 0.85
C THR A 78 2.84 -15.08 1.79
N ASP A 79 1.73 -15.58 1.28
CA ASP A 79 0.88 -16.53 2.00
C ASP A 79 1.47 -17.95 1.98
N ASN A 80 2.42 -18.21 1.07
CA ASN A 80 3.06 -19.51 0.88
C ASN A 80 4.59 -19.38 1.00
N PRO A 81 5.14 -19.32 2.22
CA PRO A 81 6.57 -19.08 2.43
C PRO A 81 7.47 -20.28 2.09
N SER A 82 6.93 -21.50 1.97
CA SER A 82 7.70 -22.70 1.59
C SER A 82 6.97 -23.51 0.53
N ILE A 83 7.75 -24.10 -0.38
CA ILE A 83 7.27 -24.96 -1.49
C ILE A 83 7.50 -26.44 -1.18
N GLN A 84 8.64 -26.79 -0.57
CA GLN A 84 9.06 -28.19 -0.35
C GLN A 84 8.87 -28.66 1.11
N GLY A 85 8.14 -27.88 1.91
CA GLY A 85 7.95 -28.12 3.34
C GLY A 85 8.82 -27.18 4.18
N GLN A 86 8.26 -26.72 5.29
CA GLN A 86 9.00 -25.88 6.22
C GLN A 86 10.03 -26.72 6.98
N TRP A 87 11.24 -26.19 7.14
CA TRP A 87 12.25 -26.85 7.95
C TRP A 87 11.73 -27.08 9.38
N HIS A 88 11.97 -28.27 9.90
CA HIS A 88 11.76 -28.62 11.29
C HIS A 88 12.99 -29.39 11.82
N PRO A 89 13.19 -29.49 13.14
CA PRO A 89 14.41 -30.10 13.71
C PRO A 89 14.71 -31.55 13.28
N LEU A 90 13.73 -32.26 12.71
CA LEU A 90 13.87 -33.65 12.25
C LEU A 90 14.06 -33.77 10.72
N THR A 91 13.99 -32.68 9.94
CA THR A 91 14.04 -32.74 8.46
C THR A 91 15.27 -33.48 7.93
N ASN A 92 16.42 -33.27 8.57
CA ASN A 92 17.69 -33.88 8.16
C ASN A 92 18.19 -34.93 9.18
N LYS A 93 17.28 -35.59 9.92
CA LYS A 93 17.64 -36.64 10.89
C LYS A 93 17.16 -38.01 10.42
N PRO A 94 17.97 -39.07 10.60
CA PRO A 94 17.51 -40.43 10.32
C PRO A 94 16.38 -40.82 11.28
N SER A 95 15.36 -41.48 10.75
CA SER A 95 14.18 -41.91 11.51
C SER A 95 14.50 -42.83 12.70
N ALA A 96 15.62 -43.55 12.65
CA ALA A 96 16.09 -44.42 13.73
C ALA A 96 16.22 -43.71 15.09
N LEU A 97 16.62 -42.42 15.10
CA LEU A 97 16.77 -41.63 16.32
C LEU A 97 15.41 -41.32 16.98
N THR A 98 14.36 -41.12 16.18
CA THR A 98 13.01 -40.85 16.67
C THR A 98 12.33 -42.12 17.18
N VAL A 99 12.55 -43.25 16.49
CA VAL A 99 11.87 -44.52 16.80
C VAL A 99 12.50 -45.25 18.00
N ARG A 100 13.84 -45.26 18.12
CA ARG A 100 14.55 -46.07 19.13
C ARG A 100 15.00 -45.28 20.37
N GLY A 101 14.92 -43.95 20.31
CA GLY A 101 15.40 -43.08 21.39
C GLY A 101 16.93 -43.04 21.52
N PRO A 102 17.47 -42.17 22.38
CA PRO A 102 18.91 -41.88 22.45
C PRO A 102 19.75 -42.97 23.15
N ARG A 103 19.13 -43.98 23.78
CA ARG A 103 19.84 -45.00 24.59
C ARG A 103 19.93 -46.36 23.88
N LEU A 104 20.47 -46.38 22.66
CA LEU A 104 20.86 -47.64 22.02
C LEU A 104 22.19 -48.12 22.60
N GLN A 105 22.21 -49.31 23.19
CA GLN A 105 23.47 -49.98 23.50
C GLN A 105 24.13 -50.46 22.20
N PRO A 106 25.45 -50.29 22.03
CA PRO A 106 26.17 -50.83 20.88
C PRO A 106 26.06 -52.37 20.88
N GLN A 107 25.83 -52.95 19.69
CA GLN A 107 25.99 -54.38 19.46
C GLN A 107 27.45 -54.73 19.23
#